data_AF-A0A944SM97-F1
#
_entry.id   AF-A0A944SM97-F1
#
_cell.length_a   1.000
_cell.length_b   1.000
_cell.length_c   1.000
_cell.angle_alpha   90.00
_cell.angle_beta   90.00
_cell.angle_gamma   90.00
#
_symmetry.space_group_name_H-M   'P 1'
#
loop_
_entity.id
_entity.type
_entity.pdbx_description
1 polymer ?
#
loop_
_entity_poly.entity_id
_entity_poly.type
_entity_poly.pdbx_seq_one_letter_code
_entity_poly.pdbx_strand_id
1 'polypeptide(L)'
;MNHKLHTITSTKTRLIWYIITSGFLLFLDQTLKSLARANPKGSWYLIEPWLGWEYLPNPGIAFEIPVPNALLIIITPIILLGGITFILHKKKNTPLLLLGTCLVIAGAVSNLIDRFLFSITIDYLRIITSVINIADILIVVGAILILINEKRN
;
A
#
# COMPACT_ATOMS: atom_id res chain seq x y z
N MET A 1 -15.17 -29.95 -19.34
CA MET A 1 -13.95 -29.20 -19.75
C MET A 1 -14.19 -27.69 -19.84
N ASN A 2 -15.34 -27.24 -20.37
CA ASN A 2 -15.64 -25.81 -20.60
C ASN A 2 -15.80 -24.94 -19.34
N HIS A 3 -16.35 -25.48 -18.24
CA HIS A 3 -16.56 -24.72 -17.00
C HIS A 3 -15.25 -24.31 -16.30
N LYS A 4 -14.19 -25.14 -16.41
CA LYS A 4 -12.88 -24.91 -15.77
C LYS A 4 -12.08 -23.84 -16.55
N LEU A 5 -12.17 -23.85 -17.88
CA LEU A 5 -11.60 -22.82 -18.75
C LEU A 5 -12.21 -21.44 -18.49
N HIS A 6 -13.55 -21.36 -18.36
CA HIS A 6 -14.26 -20.09 -18.11
C HIS A 6 -13.95 -19.47 -16.74
N THR A 7 -13.67 -20.29 -15.71
CA THR A 7 -13.25 -19.81 -14.39
C THR A 7 -11.79 -19.33 -14.33
N ILE A 8 -10.92 -19.91 -15.15
CA ILE A 8 -9.50 -19.52 -15.21
C ILE A 8 -9.35 -18.20 -15.96
N THR A 9 -10.07 -18.02 -17.08
CA THR A 9 -10.09 -16.76 -17.82
C THR A 9 -10.62 -15.61 -16.96
N SER A 10 -11.72 -15.82 -16.21
CA SER A 10 -12.27 -14.77 -15.34
C SER A 10 -11.33 -14.38 -14.17
N THR A 11 -10.51 -15.29 -13.68
CA THR A 11 -9.56 -15.01 -12.60
C THR A 11 -8.33 -14.25 -13.10
N LYS A 12 -7.79 -14.61 -14.27
CA LYS A 12 -6.72 -13.85 -14.93
C LYS A 12 -7.15 -12.43 -15.28
N THR A 13 -8.34 -12.27 -15.87
CA THR A 13 -8.88 -10.93 -16.18
C THR A 13 -9.05 -10.09 -14.92
N ARG A 14 -9.55 -10.66 -13.82
CA ARG A 14 -9.66 -9.95 -12.53
C ARG A 14 -8.29 -9.53 -11.97
N LEU A 15 -7.29 -10.41 -12.04
CA LEU A 15 -5.94 -10.09 -11.58
C LEU A 15 -5.33 -8.91 -12.37
N ILE A 16 -5.52 -8.88 -13.70
CA ILE A 16 -5.08 -7.75 -14.53
C ILE A 16 -5.71 -6.45 -14.04
N TRP A 17 -7.03 -6.44 -13.81
CA TRP A 17 -7.71 -5.26 -13.28
C TRP A 17 -7.19 -4.85 -11.91
N TYR A 18 -6.94 -5.80 -11.00
CA TYR A 18 -6.39 -5.49 -9.68
C TYR A 18 -4.98 -4.89 -9.76
N ILE A 19 -4.12 -5.40 -10.65
CA ILE A 19 -2.79 -4.85 -10.90
C ILE A 19 -2.88 -3.44 -11.47
N ILE A 20 -3.78 -3.20 -12.43
CA ILE A 20 -3.99 -1.87 -13.02
C ILE A 20 -4.47 -0.89 -11.95
N THR A 21 -5.47 -1.28 -11.16
CA THR A 21 -6.01 -0.42 -10.09
C THR A 21 -4.96 -0.15 -9.01
N SER A 22 -4.25 -1.16 -8.53
CA SER A 22 -3.22 -0.97 -7.50
C SER A 22 -2.02 -0.17 -8.03
N GLY A 23 -1.64 -0.37 -9.29
CA GLY A 23 -0.60 0.42 -9.96
C GLY A 23 -0.98 1.88 -10.13
N PHE A 24 -2.24 2.16 -10.49
CA PHE A 24 -2.77 3.52 -10.51
C PHE A 24 -2.72 4.18 -9.13
N LEU A 25 -3.11 3.46 -8.07
CA LEU A 25 -3.06 3.98 -6.70
C LEU A 25 -1.64 4.26 -6.21
N LEU A 26 -0.68 3.40 -6.58
CA LEU A 26 0.75 3.66 -6.36
C LEU A 26 1.20 4.94 -7.06
N PHE A 27 0.86 5.08 -8.35
CA PHE A 27 1.21 6.28 -9.12
C PHE A 27 0.60 7.55 -8.52
N LEU A 28 -0.66 7.48 -8.09
CA LEU A 28 -1.34 8.57 -7.40
C LEU A 28 -0.61 8.95 -6.10
N ASP A 29 -0.25 7.95 -5.28
CA ASP A 29 0.50 8.18 -4.05
C ASP A 29 1.83 8.89 -4.31
N GLN A 30 2.63 8.41 -5.27
CA GLN A 30 3.90 9.03 -5.66
C GLN A 30 3.72 10.47 -6.17
N THR A 31 2.63 10.74 -6.89
CA THR A 31 2.28 12.09 -7.35
C THR A 31 1.99 13.01 -6.16
N LEU A 32 1.17 12.57 -5.20
CA LEU A 32 0.82 13.35 -4.02
C LEU A 32 2.03 13.60 -3.11
N LYS A 33 2.90 12.60 -2.95
CA LYS A 33 4.19 12.75 -2.24
C LYS A 33 5.08 13.81 -2.89
N SER A 34 5.17 13.79 -4.22
CA SER A 34 5.91 14.79 -4.97
C SER A 34 5.35 16.20 -4.76
N LEU A 35 4.02 16.36 -4.80
CA LEU A 35 3.35 17.63 -4.53
C LEU A 35 3.59 18.12 -3.08
N ALA A 36 3.52 17.23 -2.10
CA ALA A 36 3.74 17.58 -0.70
C ALA A 36 5.18 18.08 -0.48
N ARG A 37 6.16 17.36 -1.05
CA ARG A 37 7.57 17.73 -1.00
C ARG A 37 7.89 19.02 -1.75
N ALA A 38 7.15 19.35 -2.80
CA ALA A 38 7.33 20.58 -3.57
C ALA A 38 6.92 21.84 -2.78
N ASN A 39 6.01 21.73 -1.81
CA ASN A 39 5.62 22.83 -0.94
C ASN A 39 5.51 22.41 0.54
N PRO A 40 6.64 22.20 1.24
CA PRO A 40 6.66 21.68 2.62
C PRO A 40 5.92 22.55 3.65
N LYS A 41 5.77 23.85 3.38
CA LYS A 41 5.06 24.80 4.27
C LYS A 41 3.58 24.98 3.90
N GLY A 42 3.12 24.35 2.82
CA GLY A 42 1.78 24.51 2.27
C GLY A 42 0.72 23.65 2.94
N SER A 43 0.61 23.69 4.28
CA SER A 43 -0.41 22.96 5.01
C SER A 43 -1.78 23.63 4.92
N TRP A 44 -2.85 22.85 4.77
CA TRP A 44 -4.22 23.36 4.85
C TRP A 44 -5.16 22.31 5.46
N TYR A 45 -6.20 22.77 6.13
CA TYR A 45 -7.15 21.91 6.85
C TYR A 45 -8.56 22.06 6.30
N LEU A 46 -9.20 20.93 6.02
CA LEU A 46 -10.63 20.88 5.75
C LEU A 46 -11.43 20.90 7.07
N ILE A 47 -10.91 20.22 8.10
CA ILE A 47 -11.46 20.23 9.46
C ILE A 47 -10.27 20.42 10.39
N GLU A 48 -10.19 21.54 11.08
CA GLU A 48 -9.03 21.86 11.92
C GLU A 48 -9.12 21.19 13.31
N PRO A 49 -8.05 20.56 13.82
CA PRO A 49 -6.79 20.16 13.16
C PRO A 49 -6.85 18.74 12.54
N TRP A 50 -8.03 18.12 12.49
CA TRP A 50 -8.22 16.68 12.31
C TRP A 50 -8.12 16.17 10.87
N LEU A 51 -8.38 16.97 9.86
CA LEU A 51 -8.39 16.50 8.47
C LEU A 51 -7.82 17.57 7.55
N GLY A 52 -6.74 17.24 6.85
CA GLY A 52 -6.06 18.20 5.99
C GLY A 52 -4.88 17.63 5.24
N TRP A 53 -4.13 18.54 4.64
CA TRP A 53 -2.89 18.31 3.94
C TRP A 53 -1.74 18.90 4.75
N GLU A 54 -0.72 18.10 5.01
CA GLU A 54 0.45 18.49 5.78
C GLU A 54 1.65 17.63 5.36
N TYR A 55 2.73 18.25 4.87
CA TYR A 55 3.96 17.50 4.56
C TYR A 55 4.68 17.08 5.85
N LEU A 56 4.79 15.78 6.08
CA LEU A 56 5.52 15.21 7.21
C LEU A 56 6.55 14.18 6.72
N PRO A 57 7.86 14.45 6.85
CA PRO A 57 8.90 13.46 6.58
C PRO A 57 8.96 12.44 7.71
N ASN A 58 8.72 11.17 7.41
CA ASN A 58 8.67 10.10 8.41
C ASN A 58 9.87 9.15 8.26
N PRO A 59 10.88 9.22 9.15
CA PRO A 59 12.03 8.32 9.12
C PRO A 59 11.71 6.91 9.62
N GLY A 60 10.63 6.78 10.41
CA GLY A 60 10.19 5.54 11.04
C GLY A 60 9.19 4.77 10.19
N ILE A 61 8.27 4.08 10.86
CA ILE A 61 7.08 3.46 10.26
C ILE A 61 5.83 4.25 10.66
N ALA A 62 4.63 3.75 10.35
CA ALA A 62 3.38 4.37 10.78
C ALA A 62 3.40 4.69 12.30
N PHE A 63 2.76 5.80 12.68
CA PHE A 63 2.77 6.34 14.06
C PHE A 63 4.15 6.76 14.57
N GLU A 64 5.06 7.17 13.69
CA GLU A 64 6.39 7.71 14.03
C GLU A 64 7.28 6.75 14.84
N ILE A 65 6.97 5.45 14.82
CA ILE A 65 7.78 4.45 15.54
C ILE A 65 9.18 4.42 14.89
N PRO A 66 10.25 4.74 15.64
CA PRO A 66 11.58 4.87 15.07
C PRO A 66 12.14 3.50 14.73
N VAL A 67 12.47 3.30 13.45
CA VAL A 67 13.13 2.08 12.97
C VAL A 67 14.24 2.49 11.99
N PRO A 68 15.45 1.92 12.09
CA PRO A 68 16.53 2.22 11.15
C PRO A 68 16.11 2.01 9.69
N ASN A 69 16.31 3.03 8.85
CA ASN A 69 15.90 2.97 7.44
C ASN A 69 16.51 1.77 6.69
N ALA A 70 17.75 1.39 7.01
CA ALA A 70 18.40 0.20 6.44
C ALA A 70 17.60 -1.10 6.72
N LEU A 71 17.04 -1.24 7.94
CA LEU A 71 16.17 -2.38 8.26
C LEU A 71 14.89 -2.34 7.45
N LEU A 72 14.28 -1.16 7.27
CA LEU A 72 13.03 -1.01 6.53
C LEU A 72 13.21 -1.30 5.03
N ILE A 73 14.34 -0.91 4.45
CA ILE A 73 14.73 -1.24 3.07
C ILE A 73 14.92 -2.76 2.89
N ILE A 74 15.34 -3.49 3.91
CA ILE A 74 15.51 -4.96 3.85
C ILE A 74 14.20 -5.70 4.15
N ILE A 75 13.49 -5.29 5.19
CA ILE A 75 12.27 -5.95 5.67
C ILE A 75 11.11 -5.78 4.68
N THR A 76 10.97 -4.61 4.05
CA THR A 76 9.86 -4.34 3.13
C THR A 76 9.86 -5.30 1.92
N PRO A 77 10.99 -5.53 1.21
CA PRO A 77 11.11 -6.59 0.21
C PRO A 77 10.81 -8.00 0.74
N ILE A 78 11.21 -8.33 1.96
CA ILE A 78 10.92 -9.64 2.56
C ILE A 78 9.41 -9.82 2.76
N ILE A 79 8.70 -8.78 3.23
CA ILE A 79 7.24 -8.79 3.36
C ILE A 79 6.57 -8.94 1.98
N LEU A 80 7.08 -8.22 0.96
CA LEU A 80 6.60 -8.33 -0.42
C LEU A 80 6.74 -9.77 -0.95
N LEU A 81 7.93 -10.35 -0.81
CA LEU A 81 8.22 -11.73 -1.23
C LEU A 81 7.39 -12.74 -0.45
N GLY A 82 7.23 -12.54 0.86
CA GLY A 82 6.35 -13.34 1.72
C GLY A 82 4.89 -13.32 1.25
N GLY A 83 4.35 -12.14 0.91
CA GLY A 83 2.99 -12.00 0.40
C GLY A 83 2.79 -12.70 -0.96
N ILE A 84 3.75 -12.53 -1.88
CA ILE A 84 3.72 -13.20 -3.19
C ILE A 84 3.80 -14.72 -3.03
N THR A 85 4.76 -15.21 -2.25
CA THR A 85 4.94 -16.65 -2.03
C THR A 85 3.74 -17.27 -1.31
N PHE A 86 3.14 -16.57 -0.35
CA PHE A 86 1.92 -16.99 0.33
C PHE A 86 0.76 -17.23 -0.66
N ILE A 87 0.52 -16.31 -1.59
CA ILE A 87 -0.48 -16.50 -2.65
C ILE A 87 -0.15 -17.73 -3.51
N LEU A 88 1.11 -17.86 -3.96
CA LEU A 88 1.50 -18.94 -4.86
C LEU A 88 1.28 -20.33 -4.26
N HIS A 89 1.34 -20.46 -2.93
CA HIS A 89 1.12 -21.72 -2.22
C HIS A 89 -0.33 -21.96 -1.83
N LYS A 90 -1.23 -20.96 -1.94
CA LYS A 90 -2.65 -21.13 -1.64
C LYS A 90 -3.34 -21.88 -2.77
N LYS A 91 -4.02 -22.99 -2.43
CA LYS A 91 -4.76 -23.84 -3.37
C LYS A 91 -5.93 -23.11 -4.08
N LYS A 92 -6.45 -22.03 -3.51
CA LYS A 92 -7.54 -21.22 -4.07
C LYS A 92 -7.22 -19.75 -3.98
N ASN A 93 -7.12 -19.11 -5.14
CA ASN A 93 -6.99 -17.65 -5.26
C ASN A 93 -8.38 -17.02 -5.29
N THR A 94 -8.85 -16.55 -4.14
CA THR A 94 -10.11 -15.80 -4.06
C THR A 94 -9.91 -14.36 -4.53
N PRO A 95 -10.97 -13.67 -4.97
CA PRO A 95 -10.89 -12.26 -5.35
C PRO A 95 -10.35 -11.37 -4.23
N LEU A 96 -10.73 -11.64 -2.97
CA LEU A 96 -10.28 -10.88 -1.80
C LEU A 96 -8.78 -11.05 -1.54
N LEU A 97 -8.28 -12.29 -1.66
CA LEU A 97 -6.85 -12.57 -1.49
C LEU A 97 -6.03 -11.86 -2.57
N LEU A 98 -6.44 -11.97 -3.83
CA LEU A 98 -5.75 -11.34 -4.96
C LEU A 98 -5.72 -9.82 -4.84
N LEU A 99 -6.89 -9.19 -4.61
CA LEU A 99 -6.98 -7.75 -4.45
C LEU A 99 -6.17 -7.29 -3.24
N GLY A 100 -6.33 -7.95 -2.08
CA GLY A 100 -5.63 -7.59 -0.85
C GLY A 100 -4.11 -7.59 -1.03
N THR A 101 -3.55 -8.62 -1.68
CA THR A 101 -2.11 -8.67 -1.93
C THR A 101 -1.65 -7.66 -2.98
N CYS A 102 -2.41 -7.40 -4.04
CA CYS A 102 -2.08 -6.32 -4.98
C CYS A 102 -1.98 -4.95 -4.27
N LEU A 103 -2.90 -4.66 -3.33
CA LEU A 103 -2.88 -3.42 -2.55
C LEU A 103 -1.68 -3.35 -1.60
N VAL A 104 -1.40 -4.42 -0.84
CA VAL A 104 -0.23 -4.47 0.05
C VAL A 104 1.06 -4.27 -0.75
N ILE A 105 1.19 -4.94 -1.90
CA ILE A 105 2.37 -4.81 -2.76
C ILE A 105 2.52 -3.37 -3.25
N ALA A 106 1.45 -2.78 -3.78
CA ALA A 106 1.49 -1.41 -4.30
C ALA A 106 1.89 -0.39 -3.21
N GLY A 107 1.31 -0.48 -2.02
CA GLY A 107 1.66 0.42 -0.91
C GLY A 107 3.10 0.21 -0.44
N ALA A 108 3.52 -1.04 -0.23
CA ALA A 108 4.89 -1.35 0.19
C ALA A 108 5.94 -0.91 -0.84
N VAL A 109 5.67 -1.07 -2.14
CA VAL A 109 6.56 -0.56 -3.20
C VAL A 109 6.63 0.96 -3.17
N SER A 110 5.50 1.67 -3.01
CA SER A 110 5.51 3.13 -2.94
C SER A 110 6.36 3.66 -1.77
N ASN A 111 6.18 3.11 -0.56
CA ASN A 111 6.99 3.51 0.60
C ASN A 111 8.46 3.10 0.45
N LEU A 112 8.74 1.99 -0.24
CA LEU A 112 10.11 1.56 -0.51
C LEU A 112 10.83 2.50 -1.50
N ILE A 113 10.13 3.00 -2.52
CA ILE A 113 10.66 4.02 -3.45
C ILE A 113 11.15 5.24 -2.67
N ASP A 114 10.32 5.77 -1.78
CA ASP A 114 10.69 6.93 -0.97
C ASP A 114 11.93 6.65 -0.10
N ARG A 115 11.98 5.48 0.54
CA ARG A 115 13.10 5.09 1.39
C ARG A 115 14.41 4.97 0.62
N PHE A 116 14.37 4.45 -0.60
CA PHE A 116 15.54 4.37 -1.46
C PHE A 116 16.01 5.74 -1.93
N LEU A 117 15.09 6.63 -2.29
CA LEU A 117 15.42 7.95 -2.86
C LEU A 117 15.74 9.01 -1.81
N PHE A 118 15.06 8.95 -0.66
CA PHE A 118 15.02 10.03 0.34
C PHE A 118 15.34 9.57 1.77
N SER A 119 15.51 8.26 2.00
CA SER A 119 15.73 7.67 3.34
C SER A 119 14.61 7.87 4.36
N ILE A 120 13.42 8.27 3.90
CA ILE A 120 12.19 8.51 4.68
C ILE A 120 10.98 8.06 3.86
N THR A 121 9.80 7.95 4.48
CA THR A 121 8.52 8.02 3.76
C THR A 121 7.98 9.46 3.80
N ILE A 122 7.28 9.84 2.74
CA ILE A 122 6.64 11.17 2.65
C ILE A 122 5.17 11.01 3.02
N ASP A 123 4.78 11.53 4.18
CA ASP A 123 3.39 11.58 4.63
C ASP A 123 2.79 12.95 4.31
N TYR A 124 1.52 12.98 3.93
CA TYR A 124 0.88 14.21 3.41
C TYR A 124 -0.58 14.40 3.82
N LEU A 125 -1.26 13.34 4.29
CA LEU A 125 -2.68 13.35 4.63
C LEU A 125 -2.85 13.32 6.15
N ARG A 126 -3.24 14.45 6.74
CA ARG A 126 -3.57 14.54 8.17
C ARG A 126 -4.93 13.90 8.42
N ILE A 127 -4.96 12.90 9.30
CA ILE A 127 -6.16 12.24 9.82
C ILE A 127 -6.05 12.12 11.35
N ILE A 128 -6.93 12.83 12.03
CA ILE A 128 -7.00 12.96 13.49
C ILE A 128 -5.63 13.40 14.05
N THR A 129 -4.89 12.48 14.67
CA THR A 129 -3.57 12.75 15.27
C THR A 129 -2.40 12.39 14.37
N SER A 130 -2.63 11.60 13.31
CA SER A 130 -1.56 11.08 12.45
C SER A 130 -1.52 11.77 11.10
N VAL A 131 -0.33 11.92 10.51
CA VAL A 131 -0.19 12.14 9.07
C VAL A 131 0.17 10.80 8.45
N ILE A 132 -0.51 10.45 7.37
CA ILE A 132 -0.26 9.21 6.63
C ILE A 132 -0.16 9.52 5.14
N ASN A 133 0.14 8.50 4.34
CA ASN A 133 0.04 8.55 2.90
C ASN A 133 -0.97 7.50 2.38
N ILE A 134 -1.28 7.53 1.08
CA ILE A 134 -2.17 6.53 0.48
C ILE A 134 -1.55 5.13 0.58
N ALA A 135 -0.24 4.99 0.44
CA ALA A 135 0.42 3.69 0.56
C ALA A 135 0.15 2.98 1.90
N ASP A 136 0.09 3.70 3.01
CA ASP A 136 -0.29 3.15 4.33
C ASP A 136 -1.73 2.63 4.32
N ILE A 137 -2.65 3.38 3.72
CA ILE A 137 -4.06 2.97 3.54
C ILE A 137 -4.14 1.69 2.71
N LEU A 138 -3.38 1.60 1.60
CA LEU A 138 -3.35 0.41 0.74
C LEU A 138 -2.86 -0.82 1.51
N ILE A 139 -1.81 -0.67 2.34
CA ILE A 139 -1.28 -1.76 3.16
C ILE A 139 -2.33 -2.21 4.18
N VAL A 140 -2.94 -1.29 4.92
CA VAL A 140 -3.93 -1.62 5.96
C VAL A 140 -5.17 -2.28 5.35
N VAL A 141 -5.75 -1.69 4.31
CA VAL A 141 -6.93 -2.25 3.63
C VAL A 141 -6.59 -3.61 3.01
N GLY A 142 -5.44 -3.72 2.34
CA GLY A 142 -5.01 -4.98 1.75
C GLY A 142 -4.82 -6.09 2.78
N ALA A 143 -4.19 -5.79 3.92
CA ALA A 143 -4.04 -6.74 5.02
C ALA A 143 -5.39 -7.19 5.58
N ILE A 144 -6.35 -6.27 5.79
CA ILE A 144 -7.71 -6.59 6.25
C ILE A 144 -8.41 -7.53 5.27
N LEU A 145 -8.33 -7.29 3.96
CA LEU A 145 -8.95 -8.15 2.95
C LEU A 145 -8.38 -9.58 2.97
N ILE A 146 -7.06 -9.71 3.15
CA ILE A 146 -6.39 -11.01 3.29
C ILE A 146 -6.89 -11.73 4.56
N LEU A 147 -6.96 -11.04 5.70
CA LEU A 147 -7.45 -11.61 6.96
C LEU A 147 -8.91 -12.07 6.87
N ILE A 148 -9.77 -11.27 6.23
CA ILE A 148 -11.18 -11.63 6.00
C ILE A 148 -11.27 -12.87 5.10
N ASN A 149 -10.40 -13.00 4.10
CA ASN A 149 -10.35 -14.19 3.27
C ASN A 149 -10.01 -15.45 4.08
N GLU A 150 -9.02 -15.37 4.98
CA GLU A 150 -8.60 -16.52 5.79
C GLU A 150 -9.71 -16.98 6.74
N LYS A 151 -10.48 -16.06 7.35
CA LYS A 151 -11.63 -16.42 8.20
C LYS A 151 -12.78 -17.11 7.46
N ARG A 152 -12.84 -17.01 6.12
CA ARG A 152 -13.93 -17.57 5.30
C ARG A 152 -13.61 -18.96 4.73
N ASN A 153 -12.38 -19.45 4.88
CA ASN A 153 -11.93 -20.75 4.38
C ASN A 153 -11.75 -21.75 5.53
#